data_AF-A0A1W6N083-F1
#
_entry.id   AF-A0A1W6N083-F1
#
_cell.length_a   1.000
_cell.length_b   1.000
_cell.length_c   1.000
_cell.angle_alpha   90.00
_cell.angle_beta   90.00
_cell.angle_gamma   90.00
#
_symmetry.space_group_name_H-M   'P 1'
#
loop_
_entity.id
_entity.type
_entity.pdbx_description
1 polymer ?
#
loop_
_entity_poly.entity_id
_entity_poly.type
_entity_poly.pdbx_seq_one_letter_code
_entity_poly.pdbx_strand_id
1 'polypeptide(L)'
;MSTRPVSKRGMTGVFLGYAGVWLLLMLLLGANLGIAYLRLGRFAPALQLGIAAFQALLIWLLFMNLRGSSPPVRLCASTGLLWLIFMFSLTFSDYLTRDWNGALTPFSEGAANVGMR
;
A
#
# COMPACT_ATOMS: atom_id res chain seq x y z
N MET A 1 -55.11 -0.78 11.88
CA MET A 1 -53.86 -1.55 12.09
C MET A 1 -53.23 -1.80 10.71
N SER A 2 -52.17 -1.08 10.32
CA SER A 2 -51.59 -1.13 8.97
C SER A 2 -50.22 -1.81 9.01
N THR A 3 -50.12 -3.02 8.43
CA THR A 3 -48.85 -3.74 8.29
C THR A 3 -48.36 -3.60 6.86
N ARG A 4 -47.38 -2.71 6.64
CA ARG A 4 -46.76 -2.56 5.32
C ARG A 4 -45.79 -3.73 5.06
N PRO A 5 -45.83 -4.37 3.88
CA PRO A 5 -44.88 -5.41 3.53
C PRO A 5 -43.47 -4.81 3.34
N VAL A 6 -42.48 -5.38 4.02
CA VAL A 6 -41.07 -5.01 3.88
C VAL A 6 -40.56 -5.47 2.51
N SER A 7 -40.12 -4.51 1.68
CA SER A 7 -39.57 -4.74 0.34
C SER A 7 -38.19 -5.41 0.41
N LYS A 8 -38.07 -6.65 -0.11
CA LYS A 8 -36.82 -7.44 -0.19
C LYS A 8 -35.89 -7.07 -1.37
N ARG A 9 -36.12 -5.95 -2.07
CA ARG A 9 -35.38 -5.59 -3.29
C ARG A 9 -34.09 -4.78 -3.07
N GLY A 10 -33.79 -4.35 -1.85
CA GLY A 10 -32.64 -3.46 -1.56
C GLY A 10 -31.35 -4.15 -1.11
N MET A 11 -31.41 -5.26 -0.37
CA MET A 11 -30.23 -5.85 0.27
C MET A 11 -29.26 -6.49 -0.75
N THR A 12 -29.76 -7.25 -1.72
CA THR A 12 -28.91 -8.02 -2.64
C THR A 12 -28.04 -7.15 -3.54
N GLY A 13 -28.52 -5.98 -3.98
CA GLY A 13 -27.75 -5.07 -4.85
C GLY A 13 -26.56 -4.42 -4.13
N VAL A 14 -26.74 -4.08 -2.85
CA VAL A 14 -25.67 -3.50 -2.01
C VAL A 14 -24.60 -4.56 -1.72
N PHE A 15 -25.03 -5.77 -1.35
CA PHE A 15 -24.12 -6.90 -1.12
C PHE A 15 -23.34 -7.31 -2.37
N LEU A 16 -23.97 -7.29 -3.56
CA LEU A 16 -23.28 -7.60 -4.82
C LEU A 16 -22.18 -6.57 -5.14
N GLY A 17 -22.43 -5.28 -4.86
CA GLY A 17 -21.43 -4.23 -5.03
C GLY A 17 -20.22 -4.43 -4.13
N TYR A 18 -20.43 -4.66 -2.84
CA TYR A 18 -19.34 -4.93 -1.89
C TYR A 18 -18.60 -6.24 -2.19
N ALA A 19 -19.31 -7.29 -2.60
CA ALA A 19 -18.72 -8.57 -2.98
C ALA A 19 -17.82 -8.43 -4.22
N GLY A 20 -18.20 -7.62 -5.21
CA GLY A 20 -17.38 -7.32 -6.38
C GLY A 20 -16.06 -6.62 -6.01
N VAL A 21 -16.11 -5.62 -5.12
CA VAL A 21 -14.91 -4.94 -4.63
C VAL A 21 -14.03 -5.87 -3.80
N TRP A 22 -14.65 -6.72 -2.96
CA TRP A 22 -13.93 -7.73 -2.19
C TRP A 22 -13.18 -8.72 -3.10
N LEU A 23 -13.83 -9.21 -4.16
CA LEU A 23 -13.19 -10.07 -5.15
C LEU A 23 -12.04 -9.36 -5.85
N LEU A 24 -12.21 -8.10 -6.25
CA LEU A 24 -11.16 -7.29 -6.86
C LEU A 24 -9.94 -7.17 -5.92
N LEU A 25 -10.16 -6.90 -4.64
CA LEU A 25 -9.09 -6.83 -3.62
C LEU A 25 -8.37 -8.16 -3.45
N MET A 26 -9.11 -9.28 -3.43
CA MET A 26 -8.52 -10.62 -3.35
C MET A 26 -7.68 -10.95 -4.59
N LEU A 27 -8.12 -10.51 -5.77
CA LEU A 27 -7.40 -10.70 -7.03
C LEU A 27 -6.09 -9.89 -7.04
N LEU A 28 -6.13 -8.63 -6.61
CA LEU A 28 -4.93 -7.80 -6.43
C LEU A 28 -3.96 -8.41 -5.41
N LEU A 29 -4.48 -8.93 -4.29
CA LEU A 29 -3.67 -9.61 -3.29
C LEU A 29 -2.98 -10.86 -3.87
N GLY A 30 -3.74 -11.68 -4.61
CA GLY A 30 -3.21 -12.85 -5.29
C GLY A 30 -2.12 -12.50 -6.30
N ALA A 31 -2.31 -11.41 -7.06
CA ALA A 31 -1.30 -10.91 -7.99
C ALA A 31 -0.03 -10.44 -7.25
N ASN A 32 -0.18 -9.69 -6.16
CA ASN A 32 0.95 -9.24 -5.34
C ASN A 32 1.74 -10.41 -4.77
N LEU A 33 1.04 -11.43 -4.26
CA LEU A 33 1.63 -12.66 -3.74
C LEU A 33 2.34 -13.45 -4.84
N GLY A 34 1.73 -13.57 -6.02
CA GLY A 34 2.35 -14.20 -7.18
C GLY A 34 3.66 -13.53 -7.57
N ILE A 35 3.70 -12.20 -7.63
CA ILE A 35 4.94 -11.45 -7.94
C ILE A 35 6.03 -11.71 -6.90
N ALA A 36 5.68 -11.87 -5.63
CA ALA A 36 6.64 -12.24 -4.58
C ALA A 36 7.27 -13.62 -4.82
N TYR A 37 6.50 -14.59 -5.33
CA TYR A 37 7.00 -15.92 -5.63
C TYR A 37 7.75 -16.03 -6.96
N LEU A 38 7.40 -15.22 -7.96
CA LEU A 38 8.01 -15.30 -9.29
C LEU A 38 9.45 -14.72 -9.40
N ARG A 39 10.07 -14.27 -8.28
CA ARG A 39 11.46 -13.72 -8.27
C ARG A 39 11.75 -12.77 -9.45
N LEU A 40 10.92 -11.75 -9.65
CA LEU A 40 11.00 -10.75 -10.74
C LEU A 40 12.27 -9.86 -10.75
N GLY A 41 13.34 -10.25 -10.07
CA GLY A 41 14.59 -9.50 -10.01
C GLY A 41 14.44 -8.16 -9.30
N ARG A 42 15.29 -7.18 -9.68
CA ARG A 42 15.44 -5.88 -9.01
C ARG A 42 14.16 -5.03 -8.97
N PHE A 43 13.25 -5.21 -9.94
CA PHE A 43 12.04 -4.39 -10.08
C PHE A 43 10.84 -4.93 -9.30
N ALA A 44 10.91 -6.15 -8.76
CA ALA A 44 9.82 -6.76 -8.00
C ALA A 44 9.32 -5.88 -6.83
N PRO A 45 10.18 -5.24 -6.02
CA PRO A 45 9.71 -4.40 -4.90
C PRO A 45 8.92 -3.18 -5.35
N ALA A 46 9.34 -2.51 -6.43
CA ALA A 46 8.64 -1.35 -6.97
C ALA A 46 7.23 -1.72 -7.47
N LEU A 47 7.11 -2.87 -8.13
CA LEU A 47 5.85 -3.41 -8.62
C LEU A 47 4.90 -3.79 -7.46
N GLN A 48 5.42 -4.48 -6.45
CA GLN A 48 4.65 -4.85 -5.25
C GLN A 48 4.15 -3.61 -4.49
N LEU A 49 4.99 -2.59 -4.35
CA LEU A 49 4.60 -1.31 -3.75
C LEU A 49 3.53 -0.59 -4.57
N GLY A 50 3.62 -0.61 -5.90
CA GLY A 50 2.60 -0.04 -6.79
C GLY A 50 1.23 -0.72 -6.63
N ILE A 51 1.22 -2.06 -6.56
CA ILE A 51 -0.01 -2.84 -6.34
C ILE A 51 -0.58 -2.57 -4.94
N ALA A 52 0.28 -2.56 -3.92
CA ALA A 52 -0.13 -2.24 -2.55
C ALA A 52 -0.72 -0.83 -2.42
N ALA A 53 -0.14 0.17 -3.11
CA ALA A 53 -0.67 1.52 -3.14
C ALA A 53 -2.06 1.58 -3.81
N PHE A 54 -2.25 0.84 -4.91
CA PHE A 54 -3.55 0.76 -5.58
C PHE A 54 -4.60 0.07 -4.70
N GLN A 55 -4.22 -1.00 -3.98
CA GLN A 55 -5.09 -1.64 -2.98
C GLN A 55 -5.52 -0.65 -1.88
N ALA A 56 -4.58 0.13 -1.34
CA ALA A 56 -4.88 1.14 -0.33
C ALA A 56 -5.83 2.23 -0.85
N LEU A 57 -5.66 2.66 -2.12
CA LEU A 57 -6.54 3.64 -2.76
C LEU A 57 -7.97 3.10 -2.94
N LEU A 58 -8.11 1.85 -3.38
CA LEU A 58 -9.41 1.16 -3.49
C LEU A 58 -10.12 1.11 -2.13
N ILE A 59 -9.40 0.72 -1.07
CA ILE A 59 -9.96 0.67 0.29
C ILE A 59 -10.39 2.06 0.75
N TRP A 60 -9.54 3.07 0.54
CA TRP A 60 -9.84 4.45 0.93
C TRP A 60 -11.08 5.00 0.20
N LEU A 61 -11.19 4.81 -1.11
CA LEU A 61 -12.31 5.34 -1.90
C LEU A 61 -13.64 4.59 -1.67
N LEU A 62 -13.59 3.27 -1.48
CA LEU A 62 -14.78 2.41 -1.51
C LEU A 62 -15.26 1.97 -0.11
N PHE A 63 -14.33 1.66 0.80
CA PHE A 63 -14.69 1.13 2.13
C PHE A 63 -14.86 2.21 3.20
N MET A 64 -14.17 3.34 3.11
CA MET A 64 -14.31 4.41 4.11
C MET A 64 -15.59 5.24 3.98
N ASN A 65 -16.49 4.91 3.02
CA ASN A 65 -17.77 5.58 2.78
C ASN A 65 -17.72 7.12 2.93
N LEU A 66 -16.64 7.73 2.41
CA LEU A 66 -16.35 9.17 2.55
C LEU A 66 -17.44 10.07 1.96
N ARG A 67 -18.31 9.50 1.12
CA ARG A 67 -19.45 10.17 0.50
C ARG A 67 -20.61 10.45 1.47
N GLY A 68 -20.74 9.67 2.55
CA GLY A 68 -21.77 9.88 3.58
C GLY A 68 -21.25 10.50 4.88
N SER A 69 -19.93 10.66 5.03
CA SER A 69 -19.30 11.11 6.27
C SER A 69 -19.23 12.64 6.37
N SER A 70 -19.18 13.15 7.61
CA SER A 70 -19.08 14.57 7.90
C SER A 70 -17.78 15.19 7.31
N PRO A 71 -17.80 16.48 6.93
CA PRO A 71 -16.65 17.19 6.35
C PRO A 71 -15.29 17.00 7.06
N PRO A 72 -15.20 17.01 8.42
CA PRO A 72 -13.91 16.83 9.10
C PRO A 72 -13.30 15.44 8.91
N VAL A 73 -14.11 14.38 8.79
CA VAL A 73 -13.61 13.00 8.57
C VAL A 73 -12.90 12.90 7.22
N ARG A 74 -13.44 13.56 6.19
CA ARG A 74 -12.85 13.59 4.86
C ARG A 74 -11.50 14.30 4.86
N LEU A 75 -11.40 15.40 5.59
CA LEU A 75 -10.16 16.17 5.71
C LEU A 75 -9.07 15.34 6.42
N CYS A 76 -9.37 14.77 7.59
CA CYS A 76 -8.41 13.91 8.31
C CYS A 76 -7.94 12.73 7.44
N ALA A 77 -8.84 12.08 6.71
CA ALA A 77 -8.50 10.97 5.82
C ALA A 77 -7.58 11.42 4.67
N SER A 78 -7.83 12.58 4.05
CA SER A 78 -6.94 13.15 3.03
C SER A 78 -5.60 13.60 3.60
N THR A 79 -5.57 14.16 4.82
CA THR A 79 -4.34 14.59 5.48
C THR A 79 -3.44 13.40 5.79
N GLY A 80 -4.00 12.26 6.22
CA GLY A 80 -3.23 11.03 6.41
C GLY A 80 -2.57 10.53 5.12
N LEU A 81 -3.29 10.57 3.99
CA LEU A 81 -2.73 10.21 2.68
C LEU A 81 -1.63 11.18 2.24
N LEU A 82 -1.86 12.48 2.39
CA LEU A 82 -0.87 13.51 2.09
C LEU A 82 0.40 13.29 2.93
N TRP A 83 0.24 13.01 4.22
CA TRP A 83 1.35 12.74 5.13
C TRP A 83 2.15 11.50 4.72
N LEU A 84 1.47 10.42 4.31
CA LEU A 84 2.14 9.22 3.79
C LEU A 84 2.98 9.51 2.54
N ILE A 85 2.49 10.34 1.62
CA ILE A 85 3.24 10.75 0.43
C ILE A 85 4.53 11.47 0.84
N PHE A 86 4.46 12.39 1.80
CA PHE A 86 5.65 13.07 2.32
C PHE A 86 6.65 12.10 2.96
N MET A 87 6.18 11.20 3.81
CA MET A 87 7.03 10.18 4.45
C MET A 87 7.76 9.33 3.40
N PHE A 88 7.05 8.81 2.40
CA PHE A 88 7.68 8.03 1.34
C PHE A 88 8.68 8.85 0.52
N SER A 89 8.32 10.07 0.09
CA SER A 89 9.22 10.94 -0.66
C SER A 89 10.52 11.21 0.12
N LEU A 90 10.42 11.51 1.41
CA LEU A 90 11.58 11.73 2.28
C LEU A 90 12.44 10.48 2.42
N THR A 91 11.82 9.31 2.64
CA THR A 91 12.54 8.03 2.71
C THR A 91 13.27 7.71 1.40
N PHE A 92 12.60 7.84 0.25
CA PHE A 92 13.24 7.59 -1.04
C PHE A 92 14.37 8.58 -1.33
N SER A 93 14.20 9.87 -1.00
CA SER A 93 15.28 10.85 -1.08
C SER A 93 16.48 10.46 -0.21
N ASP A 94 16.26 10.03 1.04
CA ASP A 94 17.35 9.56 1.91
C ASP A 94 18.13 8.40 1.28
N TYR A 95 17.42 7.39 0.76
CA TYR A 95 18.07 6.25 0.09
C TYR A 95 18.82 6.64 -1.18
N LEU A 96 18.31 7.61 -1.96
CA LEU A 96 18.94 8.11 -3.18
C LEU A 96 20.15 8.99 -2.91
N THR A 97 20.15 9.76 -1.82
CA THR A 97 21.25 10.66 -1.45
C THR A 97 22.35 9.95 -0.66
N ARG A 98 22.08 8.77 -0.09
CA ARG A 98 23.14 7.93 0.47
C ARG A 98 24.13 7.58 -0.64
N ASP A 99 25.40 7.89 -0.42
CA ASP A 99 26.51 7.35 -1.20
C ASP A 99 26.83 5.96 -0.66
N TRP A 100 26.43 4.92 -1.39
CA TRP A 100 26.63 3.53 -0.96
C TRP A 100 28.11 3.11 -1.05
N ASN A 101 29.02 4.02 -1.44
CA ASN A 101 30.39 3.73 -1.88
C ASN A 101 31.52 4.49 -1.14
N GLY A 102 31.28 5.28 -0.10
CA GLY A 102 32.29 6.28 0.34
C GLY A 102 33.17 5.97 1.55
N ALA A 103 32.71 5.17 2.50
CA ALA A 103 33.50 4.81 3.67
C ALA A 103 34.11 3.44 3.45
N LEU A 104 35.27 3.42 2.78
CA LEU A 104 36.29 2.40 3.00
C LEU A 104 36.27 2.06 4.48
N THR A 105 35.74 0.89 4.80
CA THR A 105 35.67 0.39 6.15
C THR A 105 37.11 0.43 6.68
N PRO A 106 37.46 1.30 7.66
CA PRO A 106 38.82 1.38 8.19
C PRO A 106 39.25 0.02 8.77
N PHE A 107 38.25 -0.79 9.12
CA PHE A 107 38.36 -2.15 9.62
C PHE A 107 38.55 -3.22 8.53
N SER A 108 38.24 -2.98 7.24
CA SER A 108 38.66 -3.91 6.17
C SER A 108 40.08 -3.62 5.70
N GLU A 109 40.48 -2.35 5.64
CA GLU A 109 41.88 -1.98 5.42
C GLU A 109 42.75 -2.57 6.53
N GLY A 110 42.35 -2.40 7.80
CA GLY A 110 42.99 -2.94 9.01
C GLY A 110 43.04 -4.47 9.16
N ALA A 111 42.11 -5.19 8.52
CA ALA A 111 42.09 -6.65 8.53
C ALA A 111 43.00 -7.25 7.43
N ALA A 112 43.15 -6.54 6.30
CA ALA A 112 43.99 -6.97 5.18
C ALA A 112 45.50 -6.94 5.52
N ASN A 113 45.96 -6.00 6.35
CA ASN A 113 47.36 -5.86 6.79
C ASN A 113 47.74 -6.75 8.00
N VAL A 114 46.79 -7.34 8.72
CA VAL A 114 47.07 -8.29 9.83
C VAL A 114 47.29 -9.72 9.33
N GLY A 115 46.67 -10.10 8.21
CA GLY A 115 46.89 -11.41 7.57
C GLY A 115 48.13 -11.48 6.66
N MET A 116 48.84 -10.37 6.45
CA MET A 116 50.03 -10.27 5.59
C MET A 116 51.35 -10.10 6.37
N ARG A 117 51.35 -10.33 7.69
CA ARG A 117 52.53 -10.28 8.57
C ARG A 117 52.84 -11.64 9.19
#